data_AF-A0A3C0CAB4-F1
#
_entry.id   AF-A0A3C0CAB4-F1
#
_cell.length_a   1.000
_cell.length_b   1.000
_cell.length_c   1.000
_cell.angle_alpha   90.00
_cell.angle_beta   90.00
_cell.angle_gamma   90.00
#
_symmetry.space_group_name_H-M   'P 1'
#
loop_
_entity.id
_entity.type
_entity.pdbx_description
1 polymer ?
#
loop_
_entity_poly.entity_id
_entity_poly.type
_entity_poly.pdbx_seq_one_letter_code
_entity_poly.pdbx_strand_id
1 'polypeptide(L)' 'NFHELREDDFFYVDKTSLIYELVKPKKGFYFFSRPRRFGKTLVLSTFESLFKYGLKDFKGLAIEKL' A
#
# COMPACT_ATOMS: atom_id res chain seq x y z
N ASN A 1 6.97 3.26 -8.76
CA ASN A 1 6.45 1.99 -8.18
C ASN A 1 6.53 2.09 -6.65
N PHE A 2 5.80 1.33 -5.83
CA PHE A 2 5.97 1.44 -4.36
C PHE A 2 7.35 0.96 -3.92
N HIS A 3 7.85 -0.16 -4.47
CA HIS A 3 9.21 -0.64 -4.19
C HIS A 3 10.28 0.41 -4.53
N GLU A 4 10.26 0.94 -5.76
CA GLU A 4 11.14 2.05 -6.18
C GLU A 4 11.02 3.27 -5.23
N LEU A 5 9.80 3.62 -4.81
CA LEU A 5 9.59 4.73 -3.87
C LEU A 5 10.34 4.50 -2.55
N ARG A 6 10.36 3.26 -2.06
CA ARG A 6 11.05 2.89 -0.83
C ARG A 6 12.57 2.78 -1.04
N GLU A 7 13.03 2.28 -2.18
CA GLU A 7 14.46 2.21 -2.52
C GLU A 7 15.09 3.60 -2.73
N ASP A 8 14.37 4.50 -3.38
CA ASP A 8 14.84 5.85 -3.71
C ASP A 8 14.66 6.86 -2.55
N ASP A 9 14.23 6.39 -1.37
CA ASP A 9 13.97 7.19 -0.16
C ASP A 9 13.05 8.41 -0.40
N PHE A 10 12.02 8.22 -1.23
CA PHE A 10 11.02 9.25 -1.48
C PHE A 10 10.02 9.38 -0.32
N PHE A 11 9.42 10.57 -0.23
CA PHE A 11 8.39 10.82 0.76
C PHE A 11 7.14 9.98 0.51
N TYR A 12 6.76 9.16 1.50
CA TYR A 12 5.55 8.35 1.50
C TYR A 12 4.62 8.78 2.64
N VAL A 13 3.39 9.17 2.30
CA VAL A 13 2.36 9.40 3.32
C VAL A 13 1.79 8.06 3.75
N ASP A 14 2.16 7.63 4.96
CA ASP A 14 1.78 6.33 5.48
C ASP A 14 0.27 6.20 5.71
N LYS A 15 -0.34 5.24 5.01
CA LYS A 15 -1.73 4.79 5.19
C LYS A 15 -1.82 3.27 5.25
N THR A 16 -0.71 2.60 5.61
CA THR A 16 -0.59 1.15 5.53
C THR A 16 -1.46 0.41 6.56
N SER A 17 -1.84 1.07 7.65
CA SER A 17 -2.89 0.56 8.56
C SER A 17 -4.24 0.39 7.85
N LEU A 18 -4.61 1.30 6.95
CA LEU A 18 -5.84 1.18 6.16
C LEU A 18 -5.71 0.07 5.12
N ILE A 19 -4.52 -0.08 4.52
CA ILE A 19 -4.22 -1.19 3.60
C ILE A 19 -4.41 -2.54 4.31
N TYR A 20 -3.93 -2.67 5.54
CA TYR A 20 -4.16 -3.86 6.37
C TYR A 20 -5.67 -4.15 6.57
N GLU A 21 -6.47 -3.14 6.90
CA GLU A 21 -7.92 -3.29 7.02
C GLU A 21 -8.64 -3.65 5.71
N LEU A 22 -8.04 -3.30 4.55
CA LEU A 22 -8.57 -3.63 3.23
C LEU A 22 -8.27 -5.07 2.82
N VAL A 23 -7.10 -5.62 3.18
CA VAL A 23 -6.73 -7.01 2.86
C VAL A 23 -7.39 -8.04 3.77
N LYS A 24 -7.87 -7.63 4.95
CA LYS A 24 -8.66 -8.51 5.82
C LYS A 24 -9.86 -9.08 5.06
N PRO A 25 -10.26 -10.34 5.34
CA PRO A 25 -11.35 -10.97 4.63
C PRO A 25 -12.64 -10.16 4.80
N LYS A 26 -13.04 -9.46 3.74
CA LYS A 26 -14.35 -8.83 3.61
C LYS A 26 -15.03 -9.40 2.38
N LYS A 27 -16.33 -9.71 2.48
CA LYS A 27 -17.13 -10.13 1.32
C LYS A 27 -17.34 -8.93 0.40
N GLY A 28 -16.95 -9.04 -0.87
CA GLY A 28 -17.28 -8.05 -1.92
C GLY A 28 -16.09 -7.55 -2.73
N PHE A 29 -16.32 -6.47 -3.48
CA PHE A 29 -15.34 -5.82 -4.35
C PHE A 29 -15.06 -4.38 -3.88
N TYR A 30 -13.81 -3.95 -3.93
CA TYR A 30 -13.44 -2.55 -3.65
C TYR A 30 -13.41 -1.73 -4.94
N PHE A 31 -14.24 -0.69 -5.01
CA PHE A 31 -14.21 0.28 -6.10
C PHE A 31 -13.52 1.57 -5.67
N PHE A 32 -12.38 1.89 -6.29
CA PHE A 32 -11.64 3.12 -6.02
C PHE A 32 -12.08 4.25 -6.96
N SER A 33 -13.21 4.90 -6.66
CA SER A 33 -13.63 6.16 -7.31
C SER A 33 -12.75 7.32 -6.82
N ARG A 34 -11.98 7.93 -7.74
CA ARG A 34 -11.17 9.14 -7.49
C ARG A 34 -10.59 9.70 -8.79
N PRO A 35 -10.32 11.03 -8.90
CA PRO A 35 -9.84 11.66 -10.13
C PRO A 35 -8.46 11.17 -10.60
N ARG A 36 -8.07 11.55 -11.83
CA ARG A 36 -6.74 11.26 -12.39
C ARG A 36 -5.65 11.78 -11.44
N ARG A 37 -4.56 11.01 -11.28
CA ARG A 37 -3.40 11.30 -10.41
C ARG A 37 -3.65 11.27 -8.90
N PHE A 38 -4.82 10.85 -8.44
CA PHE A 38 -5.04 10.57 -7.02
C PHE A 38 -4.43 9.22 -6.62
N GLY A 39 -3.18 8.89 -6.96
CA GLY A 39 -2.45 7.76 -6.37
C GLY A 39 -3.10 6.36 -6.39
N LYS A 40 -4.07 6.06 -7.28
CA LYS A 40 -4.66 4.70 -7.37
C LYS A 40 -3.59 3.66 -7.72
N THR A 41 -2.73 3.99 -8.67
CA THR A 41 -1.61 3.14 -9.09
C THR A 41 -0.63 2.89 -7.95
N LEU A 42 -0.33 3.92 -7.13
CA LEU A 42 0.55 3.75 -5.98
C LEU A 42 -0.04 2.75 -4.97
N VAL A 43 -1.33 2.87 -4.65
CA VAL A 43 -2.03 1.92 -3.77
C VAL A 43 -1.96 0.49 -4.30
N LEU A 44 -2.20 0.28 -5.60
CA LEU A 44 -2.09 -1.05 -6.21
C LEU A 44 -0.66 -1.60 -6.13
N SER A 45 0.36 -0.77 -6.38
CA SER A 45 1.76 -1.20 -6.23
C SER A 45 2.16 -1.48 -4.77
N THR A 46 1.54 -0.80 -3.80
CA THR A 46 1.72 -1.11 -2.37
C THR A 46 1.13 -2.49 -2.05
N PHE A 47 -0.07 -2.82 -2.55
CA PHE A 47 -0.62 -4.17 -2.40
C PHE A 47 0.26 -5.22 -3.09
N GLU A 48 0.74 -4.95 -4.30
CA GLU A 48 1.64 -5.86 -5.03
C GLU A 48 2.90 -6.15 -4.22
N SER A 49 3.57 -5.10 -3.70
CA SER A 49 4.75 -5.26 -2.84
C SER A 49 4.43 -6.06 -1.58
N LEU A 50 3.31 -5.76 -0.90
CA LEU A 50 2.88 -6.47 0.31
C LEU A 50 2.67 -7.96 0.05
N PHE A 51 1.99 -8.32 -1.04
CA PHE A 51 1.70 -9.72 -1.35
C PHE A 51 2.90 -10.48 -1.93
N LYS A 52 3.79 -9.81 -2.65
CA LYS A 52 4.92 -10.44 -3.31
C LYS A 52 6.17 -10.52 -2.42
N TYR A 53 6.42 -9.50 -1.61
CA TYR A 53 7.64 -9.35 -0.81
C TYR A 53 7.36 -9.29 0.70
N GLY A 54 6.11 -9.38 1.13
CA GLY A 54 5.73 -9.27 2.53
C GLY A 54 6.04 -7.89 3.09
N LEU A 55 6.60 -7.84 4.30
CA LEU A 55 6.92 -6.60 5.01
C LEU A 55 8.28 -5.98 4.62
N LYS A 56 8.98 -6.53 3.62
CA LYS A 56 10.33 -6.07 3.21
C LYS A 56 10.38 -4.55 2.99
N ASP A 57 9.42 -4.01 2.26
CA ASP A 57 9.36 -2.58 1.87
C ASP A 57 8.64 -1.72 2.92
N PHE A 58 8.15 -2.32 4.00
CA PHE A 58 7.24 -1.69 4.97
C PHE A 58 7.91 -1.30 6.29
N LYS A 59 9.23 -1.41 6.39
CA LYS A 59 9.99 -0.98 7.58
C LYS A 59 9.67 0.47 7.96
N GLY A 60 9.34 0.70 9.22
CA GLY A 60 8.97 2.00 9.78
C GLY A 60 7.56 2.47 9.43
N LEU A 61 6.75 1.67 8.74
CA LEU A 61 5.34 1.98 8.43
C LEU A 61 4.39 1.30 9.42
N ALA A 62 3.17 1.82 9.53
CA ALA A 62 2.18 1.36 10.51
C ALA A 62 1.87 -0.14 10.42
N ILE A 63 1.82 -0.70 9.20
CA ILE A 63 1.54 -2.13 8.99
C ILE A 63 2.63 -3.07 9.52
N GLU A 64 3.86 -2.59 9.76
CA GLU A 64 4.93 -3.42 10.33
C GLU A 64 4.60 -3.90 11.75
N LYS A 65 3.76 -3.15 12.48
CA LYS A 65 3.43 -3.41 13.89
C LYS A 65 2.07 -4.10 14.11
N LEU A 66 1.36 -4.45 13.03
CA LEU A 66 0.00 -5.02 13.04
C LEU A 66 0.02 -6.51 12.72
#